data_AF-A0A556UD84-F1
#
_entry.id   AF-A0A556UD84-F1
#
_cell.length_a   1.000
_cell.length_b   1.000
_cell.length_c   1.000
_cell.angle_alpha   90.00
_cell.angle_beta   90.00
_cell.angle_gamma   90.00
#
_symmetry.space_group_name_H-M   'P 1'
#
loop_
_entity.id
_entity.type
_entity.pdbx_description
1 polymer ?
#
loop_
_entity_poly.entity_id
_entity_poly.type
_entity_poly.pdbx_seq_one_letter_code
_entity_poly.pdbx_strand_id
1 'polypeptide(L)'
;MVNMRFDEIKSKSTELSKRLNSYQFKLSQKIFGKRINLNLDRNEAAKLVGLSEEQYTKFEQGIDLDSSKKEYEEVLHKLTHLNQLSESQNSYYSVHIKNEKPKRIPEKFVSVTTYTLKN
;
A
#
# COMPACT_ATOMS: atom_id res chain seq x y z
N MET A 1 -26.67 20.12 25.92
CA MET A 1 -26.12 19.21 24.90
C MET A 1 -26.44 19.79 23.53
N VAL A 2 -25.42 20.15 22.74
CA VAL A 2 -25.64 20.61 21.36
C VAL A 2 -25.86 19.36 20.50
N ASN A 3 -27.07 19.21 19.99
CA ASN A 3 -27.45 18.09 19.13
C ASN A 3 -26.91 18.39 17.71
N MET A 4 -25.64 18.08 17.47
CA MET A 4 -25.05 18.16 16.13
C MET A 4 -25.60 17.03 15.27
N ARG A 5 -26.69 17.28 14.54
CA ARG A 5 -27.15 16.40 13.45
C ARG A 5 -26.18 16.55 12.29
N PHE A 6 -25.46 15.46 11.98
CA PHE A 6 -24.58 15.36 10.81
C PHE A 6 -25.34 15.30 9.48
N ASP A 7 -26.68 15.16 9.54
CA ASP A 7 -27.54 14.92 8.39
C ASP A 7 -27.71 16.12 7.46
N GLU A 8 -27.21 17.30 7.82
CA GLU A 8 -27.37 18.53 7.05
C GLU A 8 -26.08 19.31 6.81
N ILE A 9 -24.95 18.61 6.65
CA ILE A 9 -23.82 19.20 5.90
C ILE A 9 -24.20 19.17 4.41
N LYS A 10 -25.17 19.98 4.00
CA LYS A 10 -25.27 20.44 2.61
C LYS A 10 -24.01 21.24 2.35
N SER A 11 -22.99 20.54 1.83
CA SER A 11 -21.71 21.11 1.40
C SER A 11 -21.95 22.35 0.55
N LYS A 12 -21.89 23.52 1.19
CA LYS A 12 -21.78 24.84 0.53
C LYS A 12 -20.37 25.09 -0.01
N SER A 13 -19.55 24.06 -0.17
CA SER A 13 -18.26 24.17 -0.82
C SER A 13 -18.34 23.48 -2.17
N THR A 14 -18.77 24.25 -3.18
CA THR A 14 -18.68 23.83 -4.59
C THR A 14 -17.27 23.32 -4.92
N GLU A 15 -16.25 23.89 -4.28
CA GLU A 15 -14.85 23.49 -4.44
C GLU A 15 -14.53 22.12 -3.83
N LEU A 16 -15.02 21.82 -2.62
CA LEU A 16 -14.85 20.49 -2.02
C LEU A 16 -15.57 19.43 -2.87
N SER A 17 -16.79 19.74 -3.32
CA SER A 17 -17.54 18.84 -4.20
C SER A 17 -16.83 18.63 -5.54
N LYS A 18 -16.19 19.65 -6.12
CA LYS A 18 -15.33 19.48 -7.31
C LYS A 18 -14.13 18.58 -7.00
N ARG A 19 -13.44 18.80 -5.88
CA ARG A 19 -12.26 18.01 -5.50
C ARG A 19 -12.61 16.54 -5.27
N LEU A 20 -13.67 16.24 -4.54
CA LEU A 20 -14.13 14.86 -4.30
C LEU A 20 -14.59 14.17 -5.59
N ASN A 21 -15.03 14.94 -6.58
CA ASN A 21 -15.44 14.39 -7.88
C ASN A 21 -14.31 14.35 -8.92
N SER A 22 -13.15 14.92 -8.62
CA SER A 22 -12.04 15.01 -9.56
C SER A 22 -11.43 13.64 -9.86
N TYR A 23 -10.79 13.52 -11.02
CA TYR A 23 -10.10 12.28 -11.38
C TYR A 23 -8.90 12.03 -10.46
N GLN A 24 -8.19 13.09 -10.03
CA GLN A 24 -7.04 12.96 -9.15
C GLN A 24 -7.46 12.28 -7.85
N PHE A 25 -8.56 12.74 -7.22
CA PHE A 25 -9.06 12.11 -6.00
C PHE A 25 -9.50 10.67 -6.25
N LYS A 26 -10.30 10.41 -7.29
CA LYS A 26 -10.80 9.05 -7.56
C LYS A 26 -9.68 8.06 -7.90
N LEU A 27 -8.66 8.48 -8.65
CA LEU A 27 -7.52 7.64 -9.00
C LEU A 27 -6.54 7.52 -7.84
N SER A 28 -6.35 8.55 -7.01
CA SER A 28 -5.50 8.48 -5.84
C SER A 28 -6.00 7.45 -4.83
N GLN A 29 -7.31 7.39 -4.59
CA GLN A 29 -7.91 6.36 -3.74
C GLN A 29 -7.66 4.94 -4.30
N LYS A 30 -7.71 4.77 -5.63
CA LYS A 30 -7.40 3.48 -6.27
C LYS A 30 -5.92 3.12 -6.16
N ILE A 31 -5.02 4.09 -6.35
CA ILE A 31 -3.57 3.90 -6.20
C ILE A 31 -3.25 3.50 -4.76
N PHE A 32 -3.77 4.22 -3.78
CA PHE A 32 -3.63 3.91 -2.35
C PHE A 32 -4.13 2.49 -2.06
N GLY A 33 -5.37 2.19 -2.45
CA GLY A 33 -5.95 0.86 -2.23
C GLY A 33 -5.13 -0.25 -2.89
N LYS A 34 -4.61 -0.02 -4.10
CA LYS A 34 -3.77 -1.00 -4.78
C LYS A 34 -2.45 -1.24 -4.07
N ARG A 35 -1.78 -0.18 -3.58
CA ARG A 35 -0.55 -0.32 -2.80
C ARG A 35 -0.77 -1.14 -1.52
N ILE A 36 -1.84 -0.85 -0.79
CA ILE A 36 -2.20 -1.61 0.42
C ILE A 36 -2.46 -3.09 0.09
N ASN A 37 -3.19 -3.37 -1.00
CA ASN A 37 -3.44 -4.75 -1.44
C ASN A 37 -2.16 -5.51 -1.83
N LEU A 38 -1.13 -4.80 -2.28
CA LEU A 38 0.18 -5.37 -2.59
C LEU A 38 1.10 -5.45 -1.37
N ASN A 39 0.66 -4.96 -0.20
CA ASN A 39 1.47 -4.85 1.02
C ASN A 39 2.81 -4.15 0.82
N LEU A 40 2.81 -3.07 0.03
CA LEU A 40 4.00 -2.29 -0.27
C LEU A 40 4.06 -1.02 0.58
N ASP A 41 5.27 -0.64 0.97
CA ASP A 41 5.52 0.73 1.42
C ASP A 41 5.52 1.71 0.23
N ARG A 42 5.57 3.02 0.51
CA ARG A 42 5.54 4.05 -0.54
C ARG A 42 6.80 4.06 -1.39
N ASN A 43 7.95 3.75 -0.79
CA ASN A 43 9.23 3.75 -1.49
C ASN A 43 9.30 2.61 -2.50
N GLU A 44 8.85 1.42 -2.11
CA GLU A 44 8.70 0.25 -2.96
C GLU A 44 7.74 0.53 -4.10
N ALA A 45 6.54 1.05 -3.80
CA ALA A 45 5.55 1.39 -4.82
C ALA A 45 6.09 2.45 -5.81
N ALA A 46 6.80 3.47 -5.32
CA ALA A 46 7.42 4.50 -6.14
C ALA A 46 8.46 3.91 -7.12
N LYS A 47 9.35 3.03 -6.62
CA LYS A 47 10.33 2.31 -7.45
C LYS A 47 9.65 1.49 -8.54
N LEU A 48 8.58 0.78 -8.21
CA LEU A 48 7.83 -0.05 -9.16
C LEU A 48 7.21 0.77 -10.29
N VAL A 49 6.73 1.98 -9.99
CA VAL A 49 6.12 2.84 -11.02
C VAL A 49 7.15 3.75 -11.73
N GLY A 50 8.40 3.76 -11.28
CA GLY A 50 9.49 4.57 -11.82
C GLY A 50 9.43 6.04 -11.40
N LEU A 51 8.98 6.32 -10.17
CA LEU A 51 8.90 7.67 -9.60
C LEU A 51 9.76 7.79 -8.34
N SER A 52 10.05 9.02 -7.92
CA SER A 52 10.52 9.26 -6.56
C SER A 52 9.41 9.00 -5.54
N GLU A 53 9.77 8.71 -4.29
CA GLU A 53 8.79 8.51 -3.22
C GLU A 53 7.93 9.77 -3.00
N GLU A 54 8.53 10.96 -3.11
CA GLU A 54 7.80 12.23 -2.98
C GLU A 54 6.76 12.40 -4.11
N GLN A 55 7.16 12.14 -5.36
CA GLN A 55 6.25 12.21 -6.50
C GLN A 55 5.11 11.20 -6.33
N TYR A 56 5.44 9.94 -6.04
CA TYR A 56 4.44 8.91 -5.79
C TYR A 56 3.46 9.31 -4.67
N THR A 57 3.97 9.90 -3.59
CA THR A 57 3.15 10.37 -2.47
C THR A 57 2.15 11.43 -2.90
N LYS A 58 2.55 12.35 -3.80
CA LYS A 58 1.63 13.37 -4.34
C LYS A 58 0.51 12.75 -5.17
N PHE A 59 0.81 11.74 -5.98
CA PHE A 59 -0.18 10.95 -6.71
C PHE A 59 -1.11 10.19 -5.76
N GLU A 60 -0.58 9.48 -4.76
CA GLU A 60 -1.36 8.71 -3.79
C GLU A 60 -2.30 9.60 -2.94
N GLN A 61 -1.85 10.79 -2.57
CA GLN A 61 -2.68 11.76 -1.84
C GLN A 61 -3.62 12.53 -2.77
N GLY A 62 -3.44 12.43 -4.09
CA GLY A 62 -4.20 13.15 -5.10
C GLY A 62 -3.99 14.66 -5.03
N ILE A 63 -2.81 15.11 -4.56
CA ILE A 63 -2.45 16.53 -4.43
C ILE A 63 -1.63 17.05 -5.60
N ASP A 64 -1.16 16.16 -6.48
CA ASP A 64 -0.58 16.56 -7.76
C ASP A 64 -1.70 17.02 -8.71
N LEU A 65 -1.78 18.34 -8.92
CA LEU A 65 -2.80 18.98 -9.77
C LEU A 65 -2.32 19.25 -11.19
N ASP A 66 -1.00 19.21 -11.41
CA ASP A 66 -0.36 19.48 -12.69
C ASP A 66 -0.36 18.22 -13.56
N SER A 67 -0.25 17.04 -12.93
CA SER A 67 -0.31 15.75 -13.59
C SER A 67 -1.70 15.47 -14.18
N SER A 68 -1.72 15.00 -15.42
CA SER A 68 -2.90 14.64 -16.19
C SER A 68 -3.57 13.35 -15.69
N LYS A 69 -4.81 13.14 -16.14
CA LYS A 69 -5.55 11.89 -15.88
C LYS A 69 -4.78 10.65 -16.38
N LYS A 70 -4.13 10.75 -17.54
CA LYS A 70 -3.38 9.64 -18.14
C LYS A 70 -2.21 9.24 -17.26
N GLU A 71 -1.49 10.20 -16.69
CA GLU A 71 -0.37 9.92 -15.78
C GLU A 71 -0.83 9.17 -14.52
N TYR A 72 -1.96 9.58 -13.93
CA TYR A 72 -2.55 8.82 -12.80
C TYR A 72 -2.97 7.40 -13.19
N GLU A 73 -3.55 7.23 -14.38
CA GLU A 73 -3.92 5.92 -14.91
C GLU A 73 -2.70 5.05 -15.18
N GLU A 74 -1.59 5.61 -15.66
CA GLU A 74 -0.32 4.90 -15.87
C GLU A 74 0.28 4.42 -14.55
N VAL A 75 0.28 5.25 -13.50
CA VAL A 75 0.71 4.84 -12.15
C VAL A 75 -0.13 3.67 -11.64
N LEU A 76 -1.46 3.77 -11.75
CA LEU A 76 -2.37 2.70 -11.34
C LEU A 76 -2.19 1.42 -12.17
N HIS A 77 -1.98 1.56 -13.48
CA HIS A 77 -1.74 0.44 -14.39
C HIS A 77 -0.46 -0.31 -14.02
N LYS A 78 0.65 0.40 -13.79
CA LYS A 78 1.92 -0.20 -13.37
C LYS A 78 1.78 -1.00 -12.06
N LEU A 79 1.07 -0.48 -11.07
CA LEU A 79 0.76 -1.22 -9.84
C LEU A 79 -0.16 -2.43 -10.08
N THR A 80 -1.05 -2.36 -11.08
CA THR A 80 -1.99 -3.46 -11.38
C THR A 80 -1.31 -4.60 -12.13
N HIS A 81 -0.46 -4.30 -13.09
CA HIS A 81 0.18 -5.29 -13.95
C HIS A 81 1.15 -6.20 -13.19
N LEU A 82 1.83 -5.66 -12.17
CA LEU A 82 2.76 -6.44 -11.34
C LEU A 82 2.06 -7.49 -10.47
N ASN A 83 0.81 -7.25 -10.05
CA ASN A 83 0.02 -8.25 -9.32
C ASN A 83 -0.17 -9.53 -10.16
N GLN A 84 -0.47 -9.36 -11.46
CA GLN A 84 -0.70 -10.46 -12.39
C GLN A 84 0.57 -11.27 -12.65
N LEU A 85 1.74 -10.62 -12.66
CA LEU A 85 3.04 -11.31 -12.76
C LEU A 85 3.37 -12.08 -11.47
N SER A 86 3.11 -11.52 -10.28
CA SER A 86 3.34 -12.23 -9.01
C SER A 86 2.39 -13.41 -8.78
N GLU A 87 1.13 -13.32 -9.22
CA GLU A 87 0.15 -14.39 -9.12
C GLU A 87 0.42 -15.52 -10.14
N SER A 88 0.87 -15.18 -11.36
CA SER A 88 1.24 -16.19 -12.36
C SER A 88 2.48 -16.98 -11.98
N GLN A 89 3.49 -16.36 -11.35
CA GLN A 89 4.69 -17.06 -10.87
C GLN A 89 4.44 -17.90 -9.60
N ASN A 90 3.48 -17.54 -8.75
CA ASN A 90 3.10 -18.36 -7.59
C ASN A 90 2.39 -19.67 -7.97
N SER A 91 1.80 -19.78 -9.17
CA SER A 91 1.21 -21.06 -9.62
C SER A 91 2.25 -22.14 -9.97
N TYR A 92 3.51 -21.75 -10.21
CA TYR A 92 4.58 -22.67 -10.62
C TYR A 92 5.34 -23.31 -9.44
N TYR A 93 5.22 -22.74 -8.24
CA TYR A 93 5.80 -23.29 -7.01
C TYR A 93 4.74 -23.98 -6.13
N SER A 94 3.96 -24.88 -6.73
CA SER A 94 3.27 -25.91 -5.95
C SER A 94 4.30 -26.96 -5.53
N VAL A 95 5.08 -26.66 -4.48
CA VAL A 95 5.98 -27.65 -3.87
C VAL A 95 5.09 -28.77 -3.31
N HIS A 96 5.17 -29.95 -3.93
CA HIS A 96 4.64 -31.18 -3.35
C HIS A 96 5.42 -31.50 -2.07
N ILE A 97 4.99 -30.93 -0.94
CA ILE A 97 5.47 -31.36 0.38
C ILE A 97 4.81 -32.72 0.64
N LYS A 98 5.58 -33.79 0.43
CA LYS A 98 5.22 -35.11 0.95
C LYS A 98 5.17 -35.00 2.47
N ASN A 99 4.02 -35.34 3.06
CA ASN A 99 3.78 -35.37 4.50
C ASN A 99 4.74 -36.37 5.19
N GLU A 100 5.94 -35.93 5.56
CA GLU A 100 6.75 -36.61 6.56
C GLU A 100 6.53 -35.92 7.92
N LYS A 101 6.13 -36.73 8.91
CA LYS A 101 5.80 -36.27 10.26
C LYS A 101 6.97 -35.49 10.87
N PRO A 102 6.73 -34.37 11.58
CA PRO A 102 7.80 -33.61 12.21
C PRO A 102 8.49 -34.44 13.31
N LYS A 103 9.80 -34.69 13.14
CA LYS A 103 10.68 -35.22 14.19
C LYS A 103 10.91 -34.12 15.23
N ARG A 104 10.58 -34.39 16.50
CA ARG A 104 10.84 -33.50 17.64
C ARG A 104 12.32 -33.14 17.72
N ILE A 105 12.62 -31.85 17.81
CA ILE A 105 13.95 -31.30 18.10
C ILE A 105 14.15 -31.35 19.63
N PRO A 106 15.28 -31.84 20.17
CA PRO A 106 15.54 -31.78 21.60
C PRO A 106 16.00 -30.39 22.04
N GLU A 107 15.36 -29.85 23.08
CA GLU A 107 15.71 -28.61 23.77
C GLU A 107 17.06 -28.73 24.48
N LYS A 108 18.12 -28.09 23.94
CA LYS A 108 19.23 -27.52 24.73
C LYS A 108 19.92 -26.41 23.92
N PHE A 109 19.64 -25.15 24.24
CA PHE A 109 20.61 -24.08 24.04
C PHE A 109 20.90 -23.45 25.40
N VAL A 110 22.11 -23.72 25.89
CA VAL A 110 22.66 -23.13 27.11
C VAL A 110 23.08 -21.70 26.81
N SER A 111 22.77 -20.83 27.77
CA SER A 111 23.10 -19.40 27.89
C SER A 111 24.57 -19.04 27.60
N VAL A 112 24.81 -17.79 27.15
CA VAL A 112 25.59 -16.75 27.88
C VAL A 112 25.75 -15.52 26.97
N THR A 113 25.26 -14.36 27.40
CA THR A 113 25.99 -13.09 27.20
C THR A 113 25.60 -12.11 28.30
N THR A 114 26.54 -11.91 29.22
CA THR A 114 26.50 -10.92 30.31
C THR A 114 26.80 -9.53 29.76
N TYR A 115 25.98 -8.53 30.12
CA TYR A 115 26.40 -7.13 30.08
C TYR A 115 26.59 -6.62 31.51
N THR A 116 27.82 -6.21 31.81
CA THR A 116 28.21 -5.53 33.04
C THR A 116 28.01 -4.04 32.83
N LEU A 117 27.27 -3.37 33.72
CA LEU A 117 27.36 -1.92 33.89
C LEU A 117 27.71 -1.63 35.36
N LYS A 118 28.93 -1.12 35.55
CA LYS A 118 29.44 -0.35 36.70
C LYS A 118 29.54 1.10 36.18
N ASN A 119 29.23 2.18 36.90
CA ASN A 119 29.13 2.44 38.34
C ASN A 119 27.84 3.21 38.67
#